data_AF-A0A6I1H1K6-F1
#
_entry.id   AF-A0A6I1H1K6-F1
#
_cell.length_a   1.000
_cell.length_b   1.000
_cell.length_c   1.000
_cell.angle_alpha   90.00
_cell.angle_beta   90.00
_cell.angle_gamma   90.00
#
_symmetry.space_group_name_H-M   'P 1'
#
loop_
_entity.id
_entity.type
_entity.pdbx_description
1 polymer ?
#
loop_
_entity_poly.entity_id
_entity_poly.type
_entity_poly.pdbx_seq_one_letter_code
_entity_poly.pdbx_strand_id
1 'polypeptide(L)'
;MKVVNPAIIATVEILWLRGNGDEVLIQAYIGLPYEHSGAWACPAALMGVDERYPDIVGESSMQAIHLAIRLIRQRLGNLLDTGEVLVYQSERDNRWDIESLNAVFGLG
;
A
#
# COMPACT_ATOMS: atom_id res chain seq x y z
N MET A 1 13.32 -11.81 -2.50
CA MET A 1 14.05 -11.16 -1.39
C MET A 1 13.02 -10.49 -0.48
N LYS A 2 13.19 -10.57 0.84
CA LYS A 2 12.26 -10.01 1.84
C LYS A 2 13.02 -9.74 3.14
N VAL A 3 13.51 -8.52 3.32
CA VAL A 3 14.22 -8.13 4.54
C VAL A 3 13.29 -8.28 5.74
N VAL A 4 13.84 -8.82 6.83
CA VAL A 4 13.11 -8.99 8.09
C VAL A 4 13.16 -7.66 8.85
N ASN A 5 11.99 -7.19 9.31
CA ASN A 5 11.83 -5.95 10.07
C ASN A 5 12.42 -4.70 9.36
N PRO A 6 11.90 -4.33 8.17
CA PRO A 6 12.34 -3.10 7.50
C PRO A 6 12.03 -1.87 8.36
N ALA A 7 12.90 -0.86 8.32
CA ALA A 7 12.59 0.46 8.85
C ALA A 7 11.44 1.06 8.04
N ILE A 8 10.30 1.33 8.68
CA ILE A 8 9.12 1.90 8.01
C ILE A 8 9.30 3.41 7.86
N ILE A 9 9.05 3.94 6.67
CA ILE A 9 9.24 5.37 6.35
C ILE A 9 7.96 6.08 5.90
N ALA A 10 6.92 5.33 5.50
CA ALA A 10 5.61 5.90 5.19
C ALA A 10 4.51 4.87 5.45
N THR A 11 3.34 5.36 5.89
CA THR A 11 2.17 4.54 6.24
C THR A 11 0.87 5.24 5.87
N VAL A 12 -0.16 4.45 5.57
CA VAL A 12 -1.56 4.91 5.56
C VAL A 12 -2.46 3.81 6.11
N GLU A 13 -3.43 4.20 6.93
CA GLU A 13 -4.44 3.31 7.48
C GLU A 13 -5.79 3.52 6.81
N ILE A 14 -6.47 2.42 6.47
CA ILE A 14 -7.72 2.41 5.74
C ILE A 14 -8.62 1.37 6.40
N LEU A 15 -9.89 1.68 6.61
CA LEU A 15 -10.84 0.68 7.11
C LEU A 15 -11.57 0.05 5.92
N TRP A 16 -11.50 -1.28 5.80
CA TRP A 16 -12.23 -2.04 4.81
C TRP A 16 -13.48 -2.65 5.43
N LEU A 17 -14.64 -2.24 4.92
CA LEU A 17 -15.95 -2.79 5.26
C LEU A 17 -16.29 -3.89 4.25
N ARG A 18 -16.15 -5.15 4.65
CA ARG A 18 -16.40 -6.29 3.77
C ARG A 18 -17.90 -6.54 3.62
N GLY A 19 -18.30 -7.09 2.48
CA GLY A 19 -19.71 -7.40 2.20
C GLY A 19 -20.36 -8.41 3.16
N ASN A 20 -19.57 -9.17 3.92
CA ASN A 20 -20.04 -10.08 4.97
C ASN A 20 -20.27 -9.39 6.33
N GLY A 21 -20.03 -8.08 6.44
CA GLY A 21 -20.14 -7.31 7.67
C GLY A 21 -18.86 -7.24 8.51
N ASP A 22 -17.79 -7.94 8.10
CA ASP A 22 -16.51 -7.84 8.78
C ASP A 22 -15.82 -6.51 8.50
N GLU A 23 -15.07 -6.04 9.48
CA GLU A 23 -14.22 -4.86 9.35
C GLU A 23 -12.75 -5.27 9.44
N VAL A 24 -11.96 -4.83 8.48
CA VAL A 24 -10.52 -5.09 8.44
C VAL A 24 -9.77 -3.77 8.41
N LEU A 25 -8.91 -3.55 9.41
CA LEU A 25 -7.95 -2.46 9.35
C LEU A 25 -6.85 -2.82 8.36
N ILE A 26 -6.80 -2.08 7.26
CA ILE A 26 -5.72 -2.15 6.29
C ILE A 26 -4.62 -1.20 6.75
N GLN A 27 -3.40 -1.74 6.87
CA GLN A 27 -2.20 -0.93 7.09
C GLN A 27 -1.26 -1.09 5.89
N ALA A 28 -1.22 -0.05 5.06
CA ALA A 28 -0.26 0.04 3.97
C ALA A 28 1.02 0.68 4.49
N TYR A 29 2.18 0.12 4.13
CA TYR A 29 3.46 0.75 4.46
C TYR A 29 4.51 0.59 3.38
N ILE A 30 5.41 1.57 3.36
CA ILE A 30 6.65 1.59 2.60
C ILE A 30 7.80 1.61 3.60
N GLY A 31 8.76 0.70 3.42
CA GLY A 31 10.00 0.72 4.19
C GLY A 31 11.15 1.35 3.43
N LEU A 32 12.22 1.61 4.18
CA LEU A 32 13.44 2.25 3.70
C LEU A 32 14.03 1.43 2.54
N PRO A 33 14.17 2.03 1.34
CA PRO A 33 14.86 1.38 0.23
C PRO A 33 16.32 1.08 0.59
N TYR A 34 16.83 -0.05 0.12
CA TYR A 34 18.20 -0.47 0.38
C TYR A 34 18.84 -1.07 -0.87
N GLU A 35 20.15 -0.97 -0.96
CA GLU A 35 20.92 -1.57 -2.04
C GLU A 35 21.19 -3.05 -1.74
N HIS A 36 21.06 -3.88 -2.76
CA HIS A 36 21.38 -5.30 -2.69
C HIS A 36 21.84 -5.81 -4.05
N SER A 37 23.07 -6.34 -4.10
CA SER A 37 23.63 -7.01 -5.28
C SER A 37 23.60 -6.14 -6.56
N GLY A 38 23.89 -4.84 -6.44
CA GLY A 38 23.92 -3.91 -7.58
C GLY A 38 22.55 -3.43 -8.06
N ALA A 39 21.48 -3.75 -7.33
CA ALA A 39 20.14 -3.22 -7.54
C ALA A 39 19.62 -2.59 -6.25
N TRP A 40 18.48 -1.90 -6.33
CA TRP A 40 17.76 -1.39 -5.17
C TRP A 40 16.50 -2.20 -4.91
N ALA A 41 16.13 -2.33 -3.65
CA ALA A 41 14.89 -2.96 -3.25
C ALA A 41 14.15 -2.11 -2.23
N CYS A 42 12.82 -2.13 -2.31
CA CYS A 42 11.94 -1.39 -1.42
C CYS A 42 10.92 -2.33 -0.75
N PRO A 43 10.96 -2.41 0.59
CA PRO A 43 9.90 -3.02 1.38
C PRO A 43 8.53 -2.36 1.15
N ALA A 44 7.50 -3.17 0.88
CA ALA A 44 6.11 -2.73 0.73
C ALA A 44 5.16 -3.76 1.35
N ALA A 45 4.09 -3.31 2.00
CA ALA A 45 3.05 -4.20 2.51
C ALA A 45 1.67 -3.59 2.42
N LEU A 46 0.68 -4.47 2.43
CA LEU A 46 -0.73 -4.15 2.58
C LEU A 46 -1.36 -5.15 3.56
N MET A 47 -1.09 -4.92 4.85
CA MET A 47 -1.60 -5.75 5.93
C MET A 47 -3.13 -5.69 5.94
N GLY A 48 -3.80 -6.81 6.19
CA GLY A 48 -5.26 -6.94 6.08
C GLY A 48 -5.78 -7.28 4.68
N VAL A 49 -4.92 -7.22 3.65
CA VAL A 49 -5.26 -7.64 2.28
C VAL A 49 -4.37 -8.78 1.81
N ASP A 50 -3.11 -8.51 1.49
CA ASP A 50 -2.13 -9.48 0.95
C ASP A 50 -0.92 -9.68 1.88
N GLU A 51 -0.94 -9.01 3.03
CA GLU A 51 0.18 -8.94 3.96
C GLU A 51 1.44 -8.32 3.33
N ARG A 52 2.59 -8.98 3.50
CA ARG A 52 3.90 -8.46 3.12
C ARG A 52 4.38 -9.05 1.81
N TYR A 53 4.52 -8.19 0.80
CA TYR A 53 5.06 -8.55 -0.51
C TYR A 53 6.56 -8.91 -0.45
N PRO A 54 7.09 -9.61 -1.46
CA PRO A 54 8.52 -9.55 -1.76
C PRO A 54 9.00 -8.10 -1.90
N ASP A 55 10.27 -7.84 -1.59
CA ASP A 55 10.83 -6.50 -1.75
C ASP A 55 10.90 -6.13 -3.23
N ILE A 56 10.41 -4.93 -3.53
CA ILE A 56 10.18 -4.46 -4.89
C ILE A 56 11.51 -3.93 -5.43
N VAL A 57 11.99 -4.58 -6.49
CA VAL A 57 13.31 -4.29 -7.07
C VAL A 57 13.22 -3.17 -8.11
N GLY A 58 14.21 -2.28 -8.12
CA GLY A 58 14.42 -1.25 -9.13
C GLY A 58 15.91 -0.97 -9.36
N GLU A 59 16.20 -0.24 -10.42
CA GLU A 59 17.55 0.21 -10.80
C GLU A 59 18.11 1.28 -9.85
N SER A 60 17.22 2.01 -9.18
CA SER A 60 17.57 3.04 -8.20
C SER A 60 16.62 2.99 -7.00
N SER A 61 17.04 3.60 -5.89
CA SER A 61 16.19 3.78 -4.70
C SER A 61 14.87 4.45 -5.05
N MET A 62 14.94 5.48 -5.91
CA MET A 62 13.79 6.22 -6.40
C MET A 62 12.86 5.35 -7.24
N GLN A 63 13.37 4.52 -8.14
CA GLN A 63 12.50 3.63 -8.91
C GLN A 63 11.86 2.57 -8.01
N ALA A 64 12.63 1.93 -7.12
CA ALA A 64 12.13 0.89 -6.23
C ALA A 64 10.99 1.40 -5.33
N ILE A 65 11.12 2.60 -4.77
CA ILE A 65 10.05 3.20 -3.94
C ILE A 65 8.80 3.54 -4.76
N HIS A 66 8.95 4.09 -5.97
CA HIS A 66 7.79 4.39 -6.82
C HIS A 66 7.06 3.13 -7.27
N LEU A 67 7.79 2.04 -7.58
CA LEU A 67 7.19 0.75 -7.90
C LEU A 67 6.42 0.16 -6.70
N ALA A 68 6.97 0.27 -5.49
CA ALA A 68 6.31 -0.14 -4.27
C ALA A 68 5.01 0.65 -3.99
N ILE A 69 5.06 1.98 -4.11
CA ILE A 69 3.89 2.87 -3.99
C ILE A 69 2.83 2.52 -5.04
N ARG A 70 3.24 2.34 -6.30
CA ARG A 70 2.35 1.96 -7.40
C ARG A 70 1.68 0.61 -7.16
N LEU A 71 2.41 -0.38 -6.64
CA LEU A 71 1.86 -1.69 -6.29
C LEU A 71 0.74 -1.55 -5.26
N ILE A 72 1.00 -0.87 -4.13
CA ILE A 72 0.00 -0.66 -3.08
C ILE A 72 -1.25 0.04 -3.66
N ARG A 73 -1.04 1.13 -4.40
CA ARG A 73 -2.14 1.85 -5.05
C ARG A 73 -2.96 0.94 -5.96
N GLN A 74 -2.31 0.15 -6.82
CA GLN A 74 -2.99 -0.74 -7.74
C GLN A 74 -3.83 -1.79 -6.99
N ARG A 75 -3.32 -2.33 -5.88
CA ARG A 75 -4.06 -3.32 -5.08
C ARG A 75 -5.28 -2.69 -4.40
N LEU A 76 -5.17 -1.48 -3.87
CA LEU A 76 -6.31 -0.73 -3.33
C LEU A 76 -7.32 -0.37 -4.43
N GLY A 77 -6.85 0.07 -5.60
CA GLY A 77 -7.70 0.34 -6.76
C GLY A 77 -8.50 -0.89 -7.20
N ASN A 78 -7.86 -2.07 -7.23
CA ASN A 78 -8.56 -3.32 -7.53
C ASN A 78 -9.69 -3.63 -6.54
N LEU A 79 -9.52 -3.33 -5.23
CA LEU A 79 -10.60 -3.51 -4.26
C LEU A 79 -11.79 -2.61 -4.60
N LEU A 80 -11.52 -1.34 -4.89
CA LEU A 80 -12.56 -0.38 -5.32
C LEU A 80 -13.27 -0.85 -6.60
N ASP A 81 -12.51 -1.33 -7.59
CA ASP A 81 -13.03 -1.84 -8.86
C ASP A 81 -13.93 -3.07 -8.67
N THR A 82 -13.67 -3.88 -7.64
CA THR A 82 -14.51 -5.04 -7.27
C THR A 82 -15.75 -4.67 -6.46
N GLY A 83 -15.95 -3.40 -6.14
CA GLY A 83 -17.09 -2.90 -5.37
C GLY A 83 -16.92 -3.02 -3.85
N GLU A 84 -15.71 -3.28 -3.37
CA GLU A 84 -15.39 -3.28 -1.94
C GLU A 84 -15.46 -1.85 -1.37
N VAL A 85 -15.84 -1.73 -0.10
CA VAL A 85 -16.02 -0.44 0.55
C VAL A 85 -14.82 -0.12 1.43
N LEU A 86 -14.04 0.85 1.00
CA LEU A 86 -12.92 1.42 1.76
C LEU A 86 -13.35 2.77 2.34
N VAL A 87 -13.04 3.03 3.61
CA VAL A 87 -13.38 4.28 4.30
C VAL A 87 -12.19 4.80 5.11
N TYR A 88 -12.21 6.09 5.42
CA TYR A 88 -11.25 6.67 6.35
C TYR A 88 -11.52 6.13 7.77
N GLN A 89 -10.47 5.70 8.47
CA GLN A 89 -10.60 5.14 9.82
C GLN A 89 -11.24 6.14 10.81
N SER A 90 -10.91 7.43 10.68
CA SER A 90 -11.45 8.52 11.50
C SER A 90 -12.85 8.99 11.06
N GLU A 91 -13.25 8.71 9.82
CA GLU A 91 -14.47 9.23 9.19
C GLU A 91 -15.13 8.13 8.37
N ARG A 92 -15.85 7.24 9.07
CA ARG A 92 -16.47 6.04 8.48
C ARG A 92 -17.52 6.34 7.40
N ASP A 93 -18.12 7.52 7.44
CA ASP A 93 -19.08 7.96 6.42
C ASP A 93 -18.40 8.45 5.13
N ASN A 94 -17.08 8.67 5.18
CA ASN A 94 -16.30 9.16 4.06
C ASN A 94 -15.62 7.98 3.35
N ARG A 95 -16.08 7.70 2.13
CA ARG A 95 -15.61 6.57 1.33
C ARG A 95 -14.42 6.98 0.49
N TRP A 96 -13.48 6.06 0.35
CA TRP A 96 -12.44 6.17 -0.65
C TRP A 96 -13.02 5.88 -2.02
N ASP A 97 -12.63 6.70 -2.97
CA ASP A 97 -12.83 6.51 -4.40
C ASP A 97 -11.48 6.65 -5.13
N ILE A 98 -11.51 6.65 -6.45
CA ILE A 98 -10.31 6.80 -7.27
C ILE A 98 -9.63 8.16 -7.06
N GLU A 99 -10.39 9.23 -6.81
CA GLU A 99 -9.84 10.56 -6.54
C GLU A 99 -9.10 10.59 -5.20
N SER A 100 -9.70 10.03 -4.15
CA SER A 100 -9.11 9.86 -2.83
C SER A 100 -7.82 9.04 -2.89
N LEU A 101 -7.85 7.93 -3.65
CA LEU A 101 -6.69 7.08 -3.90
C LEU A 101 -5.57 7.86 -4.62
N ASN A 102 -5.90 8.61 -5.67
CA ASN A 102 -4.93 9.42 -6.40
C ASN A 102 -4.35 10.54 -5.54
N ALA A 103 -5.14 11.19 -4.69
CA ALA A 103 -4.69 12.23 -3.77
C ALA A 103 -3.68 11.69 -2.74
N VAL A 104 -3.97 10.53 -2.12
CA VAL A 104 -3.06 9.92 -1.12
C VAL A 104 -1.76 9.45 -1.76
N PHE A 105 -1.82 8.88 -2.97
CA PHE A 105 -0.66 8.32 -3.66
C PHE A 105 0.02 9.30 -4.61
N GLY A 106 -0.38 10.58 -4.62
CA GLY A 106 0.28 11.67 -5.35
C GLY A 106 0.20 11.55 -6.88
N LEU A 107 -0.88 10.97 -7.42
CA LEU A 107 -1.11 10.81 -8.85
C LEU A 107 -2.30 11.68 -9.29
N GLY A 108 -2.11 13.00 -9.24
CA GLY A 108 -3.06 14.00 -9.74
C GLY A 108 -2.76 14.44 -11.16
#